data_AF-A0A2I1CPN7-F1
#
_entry.id   AF-A0A2I1CPN7-F1
#
_cell.length_a   1.000
_cell.length_b   1.000
_cell.length_c   1.000
_cell.angle_alpha   90.00
_cell.angle_beta   90.00
_cell.angle_gamma   90.00
#
_symmetry.space_group_name_H-M   'P 1'
#
loop_
_entity.id
_entity.type
_entity.pdbx_description
1 polymer ?
#
loop_
_entity_poly.entity_id
_entity_poly.type
_entity_poly.pdbx_seq_one_letter_code
_entity_poly.pdbx_strand_id
1 'polypeptide(L)'
;MDVTAQTFPYHLPRILDDLATCCFVSMDFEFSGIATTSSNPNRGSQTLQARYEEVKNSADKYQILQVGLTICHEDTENASYTLKPYNVNLNPIIDRRLEVERGWSMQSSAIEFLLENKFSIDSVLKQGVQYLSREEEKQAIANAIERRDRVATHTSIDVKETEHESLAFLKAVRRLVDDWLALGATREEYLNIPPPTRLGVSQSSKSLPSALNRFQKRLVHQLIEVEYPSLVTISRPDFIQIIDYNEERERSVREQRVTRVRERAWKQTGFRWVAEALAGGDLTNLDSGYLIGIMASSAAVESKYPLNEFSDKLKQRLKEHRPVLVGHNLFSDLIYFCRCFFGPLPSKVEEFQSMAHELFPVLMDTKYMATHNCGSINPRSSLSELNENLAKKAIPKISIHPQHSKYTTQKIEHEAGYDSLLTAQVFIRLSAQLRGGGVDLPQQKSTKGAQDTSNLQQTYQEVASDAYTEGRLQTTSGSAQKTFEQKPRPSSTGSPKAPTTGVLGTRFDLLEIEEAIDEVNSNIPIDDRRLSLGPTDSVEVMEKAANGELIPRLGAEFWKVYGNKLRVFGTLERVCVMGAS
;
A
#
# COMPACT_ATOMS: atom_id res chain seq x y z
N MET A 1 16.08 -1.17 -3.48
CA MET A 1 16.09 0.09 -2.71
C MET A 1 14.97 0.04 -1.69
N ASP A 2 15.21 0.40 -0.43
CA ASP A 2 14.14 0.44 0.58
C ASP A 2 13.42 1.79 0.55
N VAL A 3 12.08 1.74 0.56
CA VAL A 3 11.22 2.92 0.55
C VAL A 3 10.37 2.94 1.82
N THR A 4 10.48 4.04 2.56
CA THR A 4 9.75 4.28 3.82
C THR A 4 8.73 5.40 3.63
N ALA A 5 7.84 5.61 4.60
CA ALA A 5 6.91 6.74 4.60
C ALA A 5 7.61 8.09 4.44
N GLN A 6 8.83 8.23 4.99
CA GLN A 6 9.60 9.47 4.90
C GLN A 6 10.23 9.65 3.51
N THR A 7 10.70 8.57 2.88
CA THR A 7 11.38 8.64 1.58
C THR A 7 10.43 8.52 0.39
N PHE A 8 9.24 7.95 0.59
CA PHE A 8 8.24 7.72 -0.46
C PHE A 8 7.84 8.98 -1.25
N PRO A 9 7.58 10.15 -0.62
CA PRO A 9 7.37 11.40 -1.36
C PRO A 9 8.43 11.74 -2.41
N TYR A 10 9.70 11.41 -2.15
CA TYR A 10 10.82 11.71 -3.04
C TYR A 10 11.01 10.64 -4.12
N HIS A 11 10.66 9.38 -3.82
CA HIS A 11 10.75 8.27 -4.77
C HIS A 11 9.51 8.12 -5.65
N LEU A 12 8.32 8.50 -5.17
CA LEU A 12 7.06 8.37 -5.89
C LEU A 12 7.12 8.97 -7.29
N PRO A 13 7.60 10.22 -7.49
CA PRO A 13 7.75 10.77 -8.83
C PRO A 13 8.59 9.86 -9.73
N ARG A 14 9.73 9.35 -9.22
CA ARG A 14 10.68 8.56 -10.01
C ARG A 14 10.07 7.22 -10.40
N ILE A 15 9.35 6.61 -9.46
CA ILE A 15 8.55 5.40 -9.71
C ILE A 15 7.51 5.67 -10.80
N LEU A 16 6.79 6.79 -10.74
CA LEU A 16 5.77 7.14 -11.73
C LEU A 16 6.36 7.39 -13.14
N ASP A 17 7.50 8.10 -13.23
CA ASP A 17 8.20 8.30 -14.50
C ASP A 17 8.72 6.98 -15.07
N ASP A 18 9.32 6.14 -14.23
CA ASP A 18 9.78 4.80 -14.60
C ASP A 18 8.61 3.94 -15.11
N LEU A 19 7.47 3.96 -14.41
CA LEU A 19 6.27 3.23 -14.80
C LEU A 19 5.72 3.68 -16.15
N ALA A 20 5.76 4.97 -16.46
CA ALA A 20 5.26 5.53 -17.72
C ALA A 20 6.05 5.06 -18.95
N THR A 21 7.22 4.43 -18.76
CA THR A 21 8.16 4.14 -19.86
C THR A 21 8.74 2.74 -19.80
N CYS A 22 8.43 1.97 -18.75
CA CYS A 22 8.95 0.61 -18.55
C CYS A 22 8.34 -0.40 -19.52
N CYS A 23 9.03 -1.53 -19.73
CA CYS A 23 8.53 -2.64 -20.53
C CYS A 23 7.64 -3.58 -19.74
N PHE A 24 8.04 -3.88 -18.50
CA PHE A 24 7.27 -4.69 -17.58
C PHE A 24 7.61 -4.31 -16.14
N VAL A 25 6.74 -4.74 -15.24
CA VAL A 25 6.90 -4.61 -13.80
C VAL A 25 6.77 -5.99 -13.18
N SER A 26 7.74 -6.39 -12.37
CA SER A 26 7.65 -7.59 -11.56
C SER A 26 7.23 -7.25 -10.14
N MET A 27 6.32 -8.04 -9.57
CA MET A 27 5.84 -7.85 -8.20
C MET A 27 5.93 -9.14 -7.39
N ASP A 28 6.10 -8.96 -6.09
CA ASP A 28 6.01 -9.99 -5.06
C ASP A 28 5.56 -9.32 -3.75
N PHE A 29 4.94 -10.07 -2.83
CA PHE A 29 4.35 -9.51 -1.62
C PHE A 29 4.57 -10.41 -0.40
N GLU A 30 4.81 -9.75 0.75
CA GLU A 30 4.71 -10.42 2.05
C GLU A 30 3.37 -10.10 2.72
N PHE A 31 2.71 -11.12 3.27
CA PHE A 31 1.36 -11.01 3.83
C PHE A 31 1.33 -11.22 5.34
N SER A 32 0.38 -10.58 6.01
CA SER A 32 0.11 -10.81 7.45
C SER A 32 -0.54 -12.17 7.74
N GLY A 33 -0.94 -12.89 6.69
CA GLY A 33 -1.54 -14.21 6.73
C GLY A 33 -1.92 -14.66 5.32
N ILE A 34 -2.23 -15.94 5.16
CA ILE A 34 -2.55 -16.53 3.85
C ILE A 34 -3.80 -17.41 3.96
N ALA A 35 -4.29 -17.88 2.81
CA ALA A 35 -5.43 -18.77 2.73
C ALA A 35 -5.06 -20.11 3.39
N THR A 36 -5.74 -20.46 4.48
CA THR A 36 -5.56 -21.76 5.13
C THR A 36 -6.38 -22.80 4.40
N THR A 37 -5.71 -23.69 3.67
CA THR A 37 -6.38 -24.86 3.14
C THR A 37 -6.85 -25.70 4.31
N SER A 38 -8.15 -25.94 4.45
CA SER A 38 -8.68 -26.90 5.42
C SER A 38 -7.97 -28.23 5.17
N SER A 39 -7.13 -28.65 6.11
CA SER A 39 -6.29 -29.85 6.06
C SER A 39 -7.14 -31.10 6.21
N ASN A 40 -8.00 -31.35 5.22
CA ASN A 40 -8.71 -32.61 5.09
C ASN A 40 -8.00 -33.44 4.00
N PRO A 41 -7.17 -34.42 4.36
CA PRO A 41 -6.38 -35.20 3.40
C PRO A 41 -7.23 -36.02 2.40
N ASN A 42 -8.56 -36.11 2.63
CA ASN A 42 -9.52 -36.73 1.72
C ASN A 42 -10.23 -35.74 0.78
N ARG A 43 -9.95 -34.42 0.84
CA ARG A 43 -10.47 -33.46 -0.14
C ARG A 43 -9.67 -33.61 -1.44
N GLY A 44 -10.34 -34.05 -2.50
CA GLY A 44 -9.80 -33.98 -3.86
C GLY A 44 -9.50 -32.54 -4.30
N SER A 45 -8.96 -32.36 -5.51
CA SER A 45 -8.72 -31.03 -6.08
C SER A 45 -10.00 -30.19 -6.05
N GLN A 46 -9.90 -28.97 -5.52
CA GLN A 46 -11.03 -28.03 -5.45
C GLN A 46 -11.27 -27.35 -6.80
N THR A 47 -12.44 -26.75 -6.99
CA THR A 47 -12.68 -25.90 -8.17
C THR A 47 -11.90 -24.60 -8.07
N LEU A 48 -11.63 -23.96 -9.20
CA LEU A 48 -10.99 -22.64 -9.23
C LEU A 48 -11.82 -21.60 -8.46
N GLN A 49 -13.15 -21.66 -8.57
CA GLN A 49 -14.07 -20.81 -7.80
C GLN A 49 -13.90 -20.98 -6.28
N ALA A 50 -13.80 -22.22 -5.77
CA ALA A 50 -13.61 -22.47 -4.35
C ALA A 50 -12.23 -21.94 -3.88
N ARG A 51 -11.19 -22.13 -4.69
CA ARG A 51 -9.86 -21.57 -4.40
C ARG A 51 -9.87 -20.04 -4.40
N TYR A 52 -10.56 -19.42 -5.36
CA TYR A 52 -10.74 -17.97 -5.42
C TYR A 52 -11.44 -17.46 -4.15
N GLU A 53 -12.53 -18.09 -3.72
CA GLU A 53 -13.26 -17.70 -2.51
C GLU A 53 -12.39 -17.83 -1.25
N GLU A 54 -11.59 -18.90 -1.15
CA GLU A 54 -10.62 -19.09 -0.05
C GLU A 54 -9.61 -17.94 0.03
N VAL A 55 -9.01 -17.57 -1.12
CA VAL A 55 -8.01 -16.49 -1.20
C VAL A 55 -8.66 -15.12 -1.01
N LYS A 56 -9.85 -14.89 -1.57
CA LYS A 56 -10.63 -13.67 -1.37
C LYS A 56 -10.93 -13.45 0.12
N ASN A 57 -11.46 -14.47 0.81
CA ASN A 57 -11.77 -14.39 2.24
C ASN A 57 -10.50 -14.16 3.08
N SER A 58 -9.37 -14.68 2.62
CA SER A 58 -8.06 -14.43 3.21
C SER A 58 -7.64 -12.97 3.04
N ALA A 59 -7.76 -12.41 1.83
CA ALA A 59 -7.46 -11.00 1.51
C ALA A 59 -8.41 -10.00 2.20
N ASP A 60 -9.64 -10.42 2.54
CA ASP A 60 -10.57 -9.63 3.36
C ASP A 60 -10.10 -9.52 4.84
N LYS A 61 -9.25 -10.44 5.30
CA LYS A 61 -8.80 -10.55 6.70
C LYS A 61 -7.36 -10.11 6.94
N TYR A 62 -6.46 -10.47 6.02
CA TYR A 62 -5.02 -10.24 6.12
C TYR A 62 -4.59 -9.12 5.16
N GLN A 63 -3.42 -8.52 5.42
CA GLN A 63 -2.93 -7.35 4.69
C GLN A 63 -1.58 -7.63 4.05
N ILE A 64 -1.30 -6.90 2.98
CA ILE A 64 0.05 -6.81 2.42
C ILE A 64 0.89 -5.98 3.40
N LEU A 65 2.01 -6.54 3.87
CA LEU A 65 2.94 -5.90 4.80
C LEU A 65 4.18 -5.35 4.08
N GLN A 66 4.57 -5.95 2.95
CA GLN A 66 5.68 -5.49 2.15
C GLN A 66 5.41 -5.73 0.67
N VAL A 67 5.82 -4.78 -0.15
CA VAL A 67 5.74 -4.81 -1.62
C VAL A 67 7.12 -4.84 -2.21
N GLY A 68 7.38 -5.88 -2.99
CA GLY A 68 8.46 -5.96 -3.94
C GLY A 68 8.00 -5.42 -5.29
N LEU A 69 8.73 -4.46 -5.83
CA LEU A 69 8.44 -3.88 -7.13
C LEU A 69 9.75 -3.74 -7.92
N THR A 70 9.91 -4.50 -8.99
CA THR A 70 11.05 -4.36 -9.89
C THR A 70 10.57 -3.83 -11.24
N ILE A 71 10.93 -2.59 -11.53
CA ILE A 71 10.61 -1.93 -12.80
C ILE A 71 11.73 -2.22 -13.81
N CYS A 72 11.37 -2.64 -15.01
CA CYS A 72 12.32 -3.01 -16.06
C CYS A 72 12.25 -2.06 -17.26
N HIS A 73 13.40 -1.57 -17.70
CA HIS A 73 13.56 -0.84 -18.96
C HIS A 73 14.36 -1.68 -19.95
N GLU A 74 13.89 -1.69 -21.19
CA GLU A 74 14.55 -2.37 -22.31
C GLU A 74 15.37 -1.34 -23.12
N ASP A 75 16.62 -1.67 -23.40
CA ASP A 75 17.45 -1.03 -24.41
C ASP A 75 17.50 -1.95 -25.63
N THR A 76 16.77 -1.56 -26.67
CA THR A 76 16.64 -2.32 -27.92
C THR A 76 17.90 -2.23 -28.79
N GLU A 77 18.71 -1.18 -28.64
CA GLU A 77 19.96 -0.98 -29.39
C GLU A 77 21.03 -1.93 -28.87
N ASN A 78 21.25 -1.96 -27.55
CA ASN A 78 22.27 -2.79 -26.93
C ASN A 78 21.80 -4.21 -26.54
N ALA A 79 20.52 -4.51 -26.78
CA ALA A 79 19.86 -5.75 -26.40
C ALA A 79 20.06 -6.07 -24.92
N SER A 80 19.72 -5.11 -24.06
CA SER A 80 19.93 -5.21 -22.62
C SER A 80 18.74 -4.70 -21.81
N TYR A 81 18.63 -5.19 -20.57
CA TYR A 81 17.63 -4.78 -19.62
C TYR A 81 18.26 -4.10 -18.41
N THR A 82 17.61 -3.05 -17.92
CA THR A 82 17.96 -2.38 -16.66
C THR A 82 16.83 -2.57 -15.66
N LEU A 83 17.17 -3.18 -14.51
CA LEU A 83 16.22 -3.47 -13.43
C LEU A 83 16.37 -2.45 -12.29
N LYS A 84 15.24 -1.93 -11.83
CA LYS A 84 15.12 -1.03 -10.68
C LYS A 84 14.25 -1.67 -9.60
N PRO A 85 14.84 -2.50 -8.71
CA PRO A 85 14.12 -3.11 -7.60
C PRO A 85 13.87 -2.13 -6.44
N TYR A 86 12.64 -2.14 -5.95
CA TYR A 86 12.13 -1.41 -4.79
C TYR A 86 11.55 -2.41 -3.78
N ASN A 87 11.72 -2.07 -2.50
CA ASN A 87 11.15 -2.79 -1.37
C ASN A 87 10.41 -1.79 -0.50
N VAL A 88 9.10 -1.96 -0.34
CA VAL A 88 8.23 -0.97 0.30
C VAL A 88 7.46 -1.64 1.42
N ASN A 89 7.73 -1.27 2.67
CA ASN A 89 6.89 -1.69 3.79
C ASN A 89 5.56 -0.92 3.74
N LEU A 90 4.43 -1.61 3.91
CA LEU A 90 3.10 -1.00 3.85
C LEU A 90 2.44 -0.90 5.21
N ASN A 91 2.08 0.32 5.60
CA ASN A 91 1.42 0.58 6.86
C ASN A 91 -0.11 0.53 6.71
N PRO A 92 -0.80 -0.44 7.34
CA PRO A 92 -2.25 -0.57 7.23
C PRO A 92 -3.04 0.41 8.12
N ILE A 93 -2.39 1.34 8.82
CA ILE A 93 -3.07 2.28 9.75
C ILE A 93 -3.71 3.44 8.98
N ILE A 94 -5.03 3.59 9.15
CA ILE A 94 -5.82 4.72 8.65
C ILE A 94 -5.83 5.87 9.66
N ASP A 95 -5.84 7.11 9.16
CA ASP A 95 -5.97 8.30 9.97
C ASP A 95 -7.37 8.33 10.61
N ARG A 96 -7.41 8.34 11.94
CA ARG A 96 -8.66 8.36 12.72
C ARG A 96 -9.60 9.51 12.36
N ARG A 97 -9.09 10.60 11.77
CA ARG A 97 -9.91 11.75 11.34
C ARG A 97 -10.64 11.52 10.01
N LEU A 98 -10.34 10.44 9.30
CA LEU A 98 -11.15 9.98 8.16
C LEU A 98 -12.38 9.21 8.59
N GLU A 99 -12.42 8.75 9.85
CA GLU A 99 -13.57 8.07 10.44
C GLU A 99 -14.01 6.83 9.65
N VAL A 100 -13.01 6.16 9.10
CA VAL A 100 -13.09 4.84 8.46
C VAL A 100 -12.27 3.88 9.30
N GLU A 101 -12.85 2.72 9.60
CA GLU A 101 -12.21 1.67 10.40
C GLU A 101 -11.72 0.56 9.49
N ARG A 102 -10.43 0.19 9.60
CA ARG A 102 -9.85 -0.97 8.93
C ARG A 102 -9.50 -2.03 9.96
N GLY A 103 -10.34 -3.07 10.04
CA GLY A 103 -10.02 -4.28 10.78
C GLY A 103 -9.07 -5.17 9.99
N TRP A 104 -7.96 -5.60 10.59
CA TRP A 104 -7.04 -6.56 10.00
C TRP A 104 -6.52 -7.53 11.06
N SER A 105 -6.06 -8.70 10.62
CA SER A 105 -5.52 -9.75 11.49
C SER A 105 -4.11 -10.15 11.08
N MET A 106 -3.46 -10.90 11.96
CA MET A 106 -2.19 -11.59 11.71
C MET A 106 -2.35 -13.07 11.99
N GLN A 107 -1.84 -13.91 11.10
CA GLN A 107 -1.79 -15.35 11.27
C GLN A 107 -0.47 -15.75 11.94
N SER A 108 -0.53 -16.49 13.05
CA SER A 108 0.65 -16.81 13.86
C SER A 108 1.77 -17.46 13.04
N SER A 109 1.45 -18.45 12.18
CA SER A 109 2.48 -19.14 11.39
C SER A 109 3.11 -18.28 10.29
N ALA A 110 2.34 -17.35 9.70
CA ALA A 110 2.89 -16.40 8.72
C ALA A 110 3.83 -15.39 9.41
N ILE A 111 3.44 -14.91 10.59
CA ILE A 111 4.29 -14.00 11.37
C ILE A 111 5.55 -14.68 11.88
N GLU A 112 5.47 -15.91 12.38
CA GLU A 112 6.63 -16.70 12.79
C GLU A 112 7.64 -16.82 11.63
N PHE A 113 7.16 -17.24 10.46
CA PHE A 113 7.98 -17.34 9.25
C PHE A 113 8.63 -16.00 8.85
N LEU A 114 7.88 -14.90 8.89
CA LEU A 114 8.43 -13.57 8.58
C LEU A 114 9.53 -13.17 9.58
N LEU A 115 9.31 -13.42 10.88
CA LEU A 115 10.29 -13.09 11.91
C LEU A 115 11.59 -13.90 11.77
N GLU A 116 11.50 -15.18 11.38
CA GLU A 116 12.68 -16.00 11.08
C GLU A 116 13.48 -15.46 9.90
N ASN A 117 12.80 -14.89 8.91
CA ASN A 117 13.40 -14.18 7.78
C ASN A 117 13.76 -12.72 8.11
N LYS A 118 13.86 -12.37 9.39
CA LYS A 118 14.30 -11.06 9.91
C LYS A 118 13.38 -9.90 9.52
N PHE A 119 12.13 -10.18 9.19
CA PHE A 119 11.13 -9.16 8.92
C PHE A 119 10.81 -8.35 10.19
N SER A 120 10.70 -7.02 10.05
CA SER A 120 10.41 -6.12 11.18
C SER A 120 8.97 -5.58 11.11
N ILE A 121 8.06 -6.16 11.90
CA ILE A 121 6.69 -5.65 12.04
C ILE A 121 6.68 -4.22 12.60
N ASP A 122 7.61 -3.90 13.50
CA ASP A 122 7.76 -2.55 14.05
C ASP A 122 8.04 -1.51 12.94
N SER A 123 8.91 -1.87 11.98
CA SER A 123 9.23 -1.02 10.83
C SER A 123 8.02 -0.79 9.94
N VAL A 124 7.18 -1.82 9.74
CA VAL A 124 5.93 -1.69 8.97
C VAL A 124 4.99 -0.67 9.62
N LEU A 125 4.77 -0.76 10.93
CA LEU A 125 3.80 0.08 11.64
C LEU A 125 4.30 1.52 11.88
N LYS A 126 5.61 1.73 12.02
CA LYS A 126 6.20 3.06 12.30
C LYS A 126 6.66 3.79 11.05
N GLN A 127 7.22 3.07 10.08
CA GLN A 127 7.92 3.65 8.93
C GLN A 127 7.36 3.17 7.59
N GLY A 128 6.36 2.28 7.58
CA GLY A 128 5.73 1.82 6.35
C GLY A 128 4.93 2.91 5.65
N VAL A 129 4.95 2.88 4.32
CA VAL A 129 4.17 3.77 3.46
C VAL A 129 2.69 3.48 3.68
N GLN A 130 1.91 4.52 3.95
CA GLN A 130 0.47 4.38 4.14
C GLN A 130 -0.23 4.12 2.82
N TYR A 131 -1.47 3.62 2.89
CA TYR A 131 -2.36 3.54 1.75
C TYR A 131 -3.82 3.65 2.19
N LEU A 132 -4.67 4.12 1.29
CA LEU A 132 -6.11 4.19 1.45
C LEU A 132 -6.75 3.61 0.19
N SER A 133 -7.61 2.60 0.31
CA SER A 133 -8.25 1.97 -0.86
C SER A 133 -9.30 2.88 -1.51
N ARG A 134 -9.72 2.61 -2.76
CA ARG A 134 -10.81 3.39 -3.40
C ARG A 134 -12.12 3.29 -2.60
N GLU A 135 -12.41 2.14 -2.02
CA GLU A 135 -13.56 1.92 -1.13
C GLU A 135 -13.50 2.82 0.11
N GLU A 136 -12.36 2.82 0.80
CA GLU A 136 -12.19 3.57 2.05
C GLU A 136 -12.21 5.08 1.83
N GLU A 137 -11.63 5.56 0.72
CA GLU A 137 -11.75 6.97 0.33
C GLU A 137 -13.21 7.35 0.07
N LYS A 138 -13.94 6.53 -0.70
CA LYS A 138 -15.37 6.77 -0.97
C LYS A 138 -16.16 6.79 0.34
N GLN A 139 -15.88 5.88 1.26
CA GLN A 139 -16.53 5.83 2.56
C GLN A 139 -16.23 7.07 3.41
N ALA A 140 -14.96 7.51 3.46
CA ALA A 140 -14.57 8.71 4.21
C ALA A 140 -15.29 9.96 3.67
N ILE A 141 -15.35 10.10 2.34
CA ILE A 141 -16.04 11.22 1.69
C ILE A 141 -17.55 11.14 1.91
N ALA A 142 -18.16 9.96 1.79
CA ALA A 142 -19.58 9.74 2.04
C ALA A 142 -19.96 10.09 3.49
N ASN A 143 -19.19 9.62 4.48
CA ASN A 143 -19.37 9.96 5.89
C ASN A 143 -19.30 11.47 6.12
N ALA A 144 -18.37 12.16 5.46
CA ALA A 144 -18.23 13.61 5.56
C ALA A 144 -19.42 14.36 4.95
N ILE A 145 -19.94 13.89 3.81
CA ILE A 145 -21.12 14.47 3.16
C ILE A 145 -22.38 14.22 4.00
N GLU A 146 -22.59 13.00 4.48
CA GLU A 146 -23.74 12.67 5.34
C GLU A 146 -23.77 13.57 6.58
N ARG A 147 -22.62 13.81 7.21
CA ARG A 147 -22.51 14.72 8.35
C ARG A 147 -22.71 16.19 8.01
N ARG A 148 -22.37 16.59 6.78
CA ARG A 148 -22.64 17.94 6.27
C ARG A 148 -24.14 18.16 6.10
N ASP A 149 -24.82 17.14 5.61
CA ASP A 149 -26.25 17.17 5.25
C ASP A 149 -27.15 16.83 6.44
N ARG A 150 -26.59 16.24 7.51
CA ARG A 150 -27.27 16.02 8.78
C ARG A 150 -27.69 17.36 9.37
N VAL A 151 -28.99 17.66 9.23
CA VAL A 151 -29.64 18.76 9.95
C VAL A 151 -29.56 18.47 11.44
N ALA A 152 -29.28 19.51 12.23
CA ALA A 152 -29.44 19.51 13.69
C ALA A 152 -30.83 18.98 14.07
N THR A 153 -30.91 17.72 14.52
CA THR A 153 -32.17 17.02 14.83
C THR A 153 -32.52 17.04 16.32
N HIS A 154 -31.73 17.70 17.17
CA HIS A 154 -32.07 17.73 18.58
C HIS A 154 -33.34 18.56 18.79
N THR A 155 -34.46 17.87 19.07
CA THR A 155 -35.74 18.48 19.46
C THR A 155 -35.87 18.61 20.97
N SER A 156 -35.03 17.92 21.74
CA SER A 156 -35.01 17.94 23.20
C SER A 156 -33.61 17.77 23.76
N ILE A 157 -33.42 18.29 24.98
CA ILE A 157 -32.19 18.12 25.75
C ILE A 157 -32.30 16.81 26.53
N ASP A 158 -31.42 15.86 26.23
CA ASP A 158 -31.43 14.52 26.80
C ASP A 158 -30.79 14.50 28.20
N VAL A 159 -31.54 14.99 29.19
CA VAL A 159 -31.15 15.01 30.61
C VAL A 159 -32.33 14.52 31.44
N LYS A 160 -32.11 13.48 32.24
CA LYS A 160 -33.13 12.96 33.16
C LYS A 160 -33.41 13.99 34.26
N GLU A 161 -34.65 14.08 34.72
CA GLU A 161 -35.05 14.98 35.81
C GLU A 161 -34.27 14.71 37.12
N THR A 162 -33.74 13.50 37.29
CA THR A 162 -32.92 13.09 38.43
C THR A 162 -31.47 13.61 38.37
N GLU A 163 -31.02 14.18 37.26
CA GLU A 163 -29.66 14.71 37.10
C GLU A 163 -29.58 16.18 37.50
N HIS A 164 -29.66 16.43 38.80
CA HIS A 164 -29.75 17.79 39.35
C HIS A 164 -28.52 18.65 39.03
N GLU A 165 -27.33 18.05 38.95
CA GLU A 165 -26.09 18.77 38.56
C GLU A 165 -26.12 19.23 37.10
N SER A 166 -26.54 18.37 36.18
CA SER A 166 -26.72 18.69 34.75
C SER A 166 -27.74 19.81 34.56
N LEU A 167 -28.86 19.75 35.29
CA LEU A 167 -29.90 20.78 35.26
C LEU A 167 -29.41 22.11 35.85
N ALA A 168 -28.68 22.09 36.96
CA ALA A 168 -28.10 23.29 37.56
C ALA A 168 -27.07 23.94 36.62
N PHE A 169 -26.23 23.14 35.97
CA PHE A 169 -25.28 23.60 34.95
C PHE A 169 -26.00 24.25 33.77
N LEU A 170 -27.00 23.57 33.18
CA LEU A 170 -27.80 24.13 32.08
C LEU A 170 -28.52 25.42 32.46
N LYS A 171 -29.06 25.50 33.69
CA LYS A 171 -29.68 26.73 34.20
C LYS A 171 -28.68 27.88 34.30
N ALA A 172 -27.45 27.62 34.74
CA ALA A 172 -26.40 28.62 34.78
C ALA A 172 -25.98 29.07 33.37
N VAL A 173 -25.89 28.13 32.42
CA VAL A 173 -25.59 28.42 31.00
C VAL A 173 -26.69 29.27 30.37
N ARG A 174 -27.97 28.92 30.53
CA ARG A 174 -29.11 29.73 30.05
C ARG A 174 -29.03 31.17 30.53
N ARG A 175 -28.82 31.34 31.84
CA ARG A 175 -28.69 32.68 32.43
C ARG A 175 -27.57 33.49 31.79
N LEU A 176 -26.40 32.88 31.55
CA LEU A 176 -25.29 33.58 30.87
C LEU A 176 -25.65 34.01 29.44
N VAL A 177 -26.36 33.15 28.71
CA VAL A 177 -26.80 33.44 27.34
C VAL A 177 -27.84 34.56 27.35
N ASP A 178 -28.86 34.47 28.21
CA ASP A 178 -29.92 35.46 28.33
C ASP A 178 -29.38 36.83 28.76
N ASP A 179 -28.49 36.86 29.76
CA ASP A 179 -27.83 38.08 30.24
C ASP A 179 -26.98 38.73 29.10
N TRP A 180 -26.30 37.91 28.29
CA TRP A 180 -25.54 38.40 27.12
C TRP A 180 -26.44 38.92 25.99
N LEU A 181 -27.57 38.26 25.72
CA LEU A 181 -28.57 38.72 24.74
C LEU A 181 -29.24 40.02 25.20
N ALA A 182 -29.49 40.20 26.50
CA ALA A 182 -30.14 41.38 27.07
C ALA A 182 -29.31 42.68 26.91
N LEU A 183 -28.00 42.58 26.69
CA LEU A 183 -27.12 43.73 26.43
C LEU A 183 -27.37 44.38 25.06
N GLY A 184 -28.11 43.74 24.16
CA GLY A 184 -28.50 44.29 22.86
C GLY A 184 -27.29 44.75 22.04
N ALA A 185 -27.33 45.99 21.54
CA ALA A 185 -26.25 46.55 20.72
C ALA A 185 -24.92 46.77 21.46
N THR A 186 -24.89 46.66 22.79
CA THR A 186 -23.67 46.81 23.60
C THR A 186 -22.96 45.50 23.90
N ARG A 187 -23.50 44.37 23.42
CA ARG A 187 -22.91 43.04 23.63
C ARG A 187 -21.64 42.84 22.80
N GLU A 188 -20.70 42.07 23.35
CA GLU A 188 -19.55 41.57 22.58
C GLU A 188 -20.00 40.61 21.46
N GLU A 189 -19.22 40.48 20.39
CA GLU A 189 -19.52 39.63 19.22
C GLU A 189 -19.67 38.14 19.56
N TYR A 190 -19.17 37.70 20.72
CA TYR A 190 -19.20 36.32 21.16
C TYR A 190 -19.36 36.19 22.67
N LEU A 191 -19.84 35.03 23.12
CA LEU A 191 -19.90 34.63 24.54
C LEU A 191 -19.10 33.34 24.77
N ASN A 192 -18.20 33.34 25.74
CA ASN A 192 -17.44 32.15 26.13
C ASN A 192 -18.05 31.47 27.36
N ILE A 193 -18.18 30.14 27.30
CA ILE A 193 -18.70 29.31 28.39
C ILE A 193 -17.68 28.19 28.71
N PRO A 194 -17.09 28.16 29.91
CA PRO A 194 -17.19 29.18 30.96
C PRO A 194 -16.54 30.51 30.52
N PRO A 195 -16.92 31.64 31.14
CA PRO A 195 -16.23 32.91 30.94
C PRO A 195 -14.74 32.80 31.29
N PRO A 196 -13.84 33.55 30.64
CA PRO A 196 -12.42 33.51 30.95
C PRO A 196 -12.16 33.93 32.39
N THR A 197 -11.39 33.14 33.12
CA THR A 197 -10.97 33.46 34.49
C THR A 197 -10.11 34.72 34.49
N ARG A 198 -10.67 35.87 34.89
CA ARG A 198 -9.89 37.10 35.07
C ARG A 198 -9.14 37.02 36.41
N LEU A 199 -7.81 37.04 36.36
CA LEU A 199 -6.95 37.14 37.54
C LEU A 199 -7.34 38.38 38.36
N GLY A 200 -7.87 38.19 39.57
CA GLY A 200 -8.14 39.26 40.52
C GLY A 200 -9.61 39.57 40.84
N VAL A 201 -10.59 38.91 40.20
CA VAL A 201 -12.01 39.02 40.59
C VAL A 201 -12.47 37.69 41.15
N SER A 202 -12.76 37.63 42.45
CA SER A 202 -13.43 36.49 43.06
C SER A 202 -14.86 36.39 42.51
N GLN A 203 -15.05 35.71 41.38
CA GLN A 203 -16.40 35.40 40.92
C GLN A 203 -17.04 34.43 41.91
N SER A 204 -18.01 34.94 42.64
CA SER A 204 -18.85 34.23 43.61
C SER A 204 -19.83 33.24 42.96
N SER A 205 -19.69 32.91 41.68
CA SER A 205 -20.51 31.93 40.98
C SER A 205 -19.94 30.52 41.16
N LYS A 206 -20.27 29.88 42.29
CA LYS A 206 -19.97 28.46 42.61
C LYS A 206 -20.52 27.43 41.60
N SER A 207 -21.05 27.82 40.43
CA SER A 207 -21.85 26.95 39.57
C SER A 207 -21.21 26.50 38.25
N LEU A 208 -20.14 27.15 37.76
CA LEU A 208 -19.48 26.75 36.51
C LEU A 208 -18.03 26.30 36.74
N PRO A 209 -17.59 25.19 36.11
CA PRO A 209 -16.21 24.74 36.18
C PRO A 209 -15.28 25.68 35.39
N SER A 210 -13.99 25.67 35.70
CA SER A 210 -12.97 26.44 34.97
C SER A 210 -12.71 25.94 33.55
N ALA A 211 -13.05 24.68 33.26
CA ALA A 211 -13.00 24.08 31.93
C ALA A 211 -14.17 23.10 31.76
N LEU A 212 -14.73 23.02 30.55
CA LEU A 212 -15.83 22.10 30.24
C LEU A 212 -15.31 20.71 29.88
N ASN A 213 -15.88 19.67 30.48
CA ASN A 213 -15.68 18.29 30.04
C ASN A 213 -16.52 17.96 28.79
N ARG A 214 -16.29 16.80 28.17
CA ARG A 214 -16.98 16.38 26.91
C ARG A 214 -18.51 16.35 27.06
N PHE A 215 -19.01 15.92 28.22
CA PHE A 215 -20.44 15.84 28.50
C PHE A 215 -21.07 17.23 28.64
N GLN A 216 -20.46 18.12 29.43
CA GLN A 216 -20.90 19.51 29.57
C GLN A 216 -20.86 20.25 28.23
N LYS A 217 -19.84 20.04 27.41
CA LYS A 217 -19.78 20.60 26.06
C LYS A 217 -20.96 20.14 25.20
N ARG A 218 -21.28 18.85 25.23
CA ARG A 218 -22.45 18.29 24.53
C ARG A 218 -23.75 18.95 25.01
N LEU A 219 -23.91 19.13 26.32
CA LEU A 219 -25.09 19.80 26.88
C LEU A 219 -25.23 21.26 26.40
N VAL A 220 -24.14 22.02 26.34
CA VAL A 220 -24.16 23.38 25.80
C VAL A 220 -24.51 23.39 24.31
N HIS A 221 -23.92 22.49 23.50
CA HIS A 221 -24.27 22.36 22.08
C HIS A 221 -25.78 22.09 21.90
N GLN A 222 -26.33 21.11 22.64
CA GLN A 222 -27.75 20.76 22.60
C GLN A 222 -28.66 21.91 23.07
N LEU A 223 -28.28 22.61 24.15
CA LEU A 223 -29.05 23.73 24.67
C LEU A 223 -29.18 24.84 23.63
N ILE A 224 -28.07 25.26 23.01
CA ILE A 224 -28.08 26.32 22.00
C ILE A 224 -28.85 25.89 20.75
N GLU A 225 -28.65 24.65 20.30
CA GLU A 225 -29.36 24.07 19.15
C GLU A 225 -30.88 24.03 19.35
N VAL A 226 -31.35 23.71 20.56
CA VAL A 226 -32.79 23.57 20.87
C VAL A 226 -33.45 24.90 21.24
N GLU A 227 -32.83 25.68 22.13
CA GLU A 227 -33.48 26.84 22.75
C GLU A 227 -33.10 28.18 22.10
N TYR A 228 -32.00 28.25 21.36
CA TYR A 228 -31.48 29.50 20.78
C TYR A 228 -31.14 29.38 19.28
N PRO A 229 -32.14 29.27 18.38
CA PRO A 229 -31.91 29.02 16.94
C PRO A 229 -31.14 30.11 16.20
N SER A 230 -31.08 31.33 16.75
CA SER A 230 -30.31 32.46 16.19
C SER A 230 -28.82 32.42 16.54
N LEU A 231 -28.37 31.43 17.31
CA LEU A 231 -27.00 31.30 17.79
C LEU A 231 -26.36 30.00 17.31
N VAL A 232 -25.03 29.99 17.21
CA VAL A 232 -24.25 28.78 16.92
C VAL A 232 -23.08 28.65 17.89
N THR A 233 -22.71 27.40 18.18
CA THR A 233 -21.66 27.04 19.12
C THR A 233 -20.38 26.60 18.41
N ILE A 234 -19.23 27.08 18.87
CA ILE A 234 -17.90 26.72 18.40
C ILE A 234 -17.17 26.07 19.57
N SER A 235 -16.85 24.79 19.42
CA SER A 235 -16.10 24.05 20.43
C SER A 235 -14.63 24.48 20.47
N ARG A 236 -14.11 24.78 21.66
CA ARG A 236 -12.68 25.06 21.93
C ARG A 236 -12.15 24.03 22.94
N PRO A 237 -10.82 23.91 23.15
CA PRO A 237 -10.24 22.89 24.05
C PRO A 237 -10.81 22.93 25.48
N ASP A 238 -11.04 24.12 26.05
CA ASP A 238 -11.47 24.25 27.46
C ASP A 238 -12.86 24.90 27.62
N PHE A 239 -13.39 25.53 26.56
CA PHE A 239 -14.65 26.28 26.59
C PHE A 239 -15.44 26.10 25.30
N ILE A 240 -16.67 26.63 25.26
CA ILE A 240 -17.47 26.80 24.05
C ILE A 240 -17.67 28.29 23.82
N GLN A 241 -17.46 28.72 22.59
CA GLN A 241 -17.73 30.08 22.14
C GLN A 241 -19.08 30.09 21.40
N ILE A 242 -19.99 30.96 21.81
CA ILE A 242 -21.30 31.16 21.19
C ILE A 242 -21.22 32.45 20.38
N ILE A 243 -21.73 32.41 19.15
CA ILE A 243 -21.80 33.55 18.24
C ILE A 243 -23.17 33.59 17.56
N ASP A 244 -23.49 34.70 16.88
CA ASP A 244 -24.68 34.79 16.05
C ASP A 244 -24.62 33.84 14.84
N TYR A 245 -25.78 33.28 14.50
CA TYR A 245 -25.93 32.43 13.33
C TYR A 245 -25.78 33.27 12.04
N ASN A 246 -24.92 32.80 11.15
CA ASN A 246 -24.74 33.37 9.82
C ASN A 246 -24.78 32.24 8.78
N GLU A 247 -25.79 32.28 7.91
CA GLU A 247 -26.06 31.19 6.96
C GLU A 247 -24.89 30.96 5.99
N GLU A 248 -24.28 32.03 5.45
CA GLU A 248 -23.16 31.95 4.51
C GLU A 248 -21.93 31.33 5.18
N ARG A 249 -21.62 31.76 6.40
CA ARG A 249 -20.53 31.20 7.21
C ARG A 249 -20.78 29.72 7.50
N GLU A 250 -21.98 29.35 7.96
CA GLU A 250 -22.29 27.96 8.28
C GLU A 250 -22.28 27.06 7.05
N ARG A 251 -22.69 27.57 5.89
CA ARG A 251 -22.55 26.88 4.61
C ARG A 251 -21.08 26.67 4.25
N SER A 252 -20.26 27.73 4.34
CA SER A 252 -18.82 27.65 4.06
C SER A 252 -18.09 26.69 5.01
N VAL A 253 -18.39 26.73 6.31
CA VAL A 253 -17.80 25.81 7.30
C VAL A 253 -18.16 24.35 7.00
N ARG A 254 -19.42 24.09 6.62
CA ARG A 254 -19.90 22.76 6.20
C ARG A 254 -19.17 22.26 4.96
N GLU A 255 -19.01 23.10 3.94
CA GLU A 255 -18.27 22.77 2.72
C GLU A 255 -16.78 22.51 3.00
N GLN A 256 -16.13 23.38 3.78
CA GLN A 256 -14.73 23.23 4.16
C GLN A 256 -14.45 21.92 4.90
N ARG A 257 -15.39 21.39 5.69
CA ARG A 257 -15.23 20.09 6.36
C ARG A 257 -15.06 18.97 5.35
N VAL A 258 -15.90 18.92 4.32
CA VAL A 258 -15.82 17.91 3.27
C VAL A 258 -14.50 18.04 2.50
N THR A 259 -14.10 19.27 2.16
CA THR A 259 -12.82 19.53 1.48
C THR A 259 -11.62 19.06 2.31
N ARG A 260 -11.60 19.33 3.63
CA ARG A 260 -10.53 18.87 4.53
C ARG A 260 -10.46 17.35 4.63
N VAL A 261 -11.60 16.65 4.59
CA VAL A 261 -11.62 15.19 4.56
C VAL A 261 -11.07 14.67 3.23
N ARG A 262 -11.46 15.26 2.10
CA ARG A 262 -10.90 14.92 0.78
C ARG A 262 -9.39 15.08 0.73
N GLU A 263 -8.87 16.25 1.11
CA GLU A 263 -7.43 16.51 1.15
C GLU A 263 -6.68 15.53 2.05
N ARG A 264 -7.27 15.17 3.19
CA ARG A 264 -6.69 14.18 4.11
C ARG A 264 -6.68 12.79 3.49
N ALA A 265 -7.74 12.39 2.80
CA ALA A 265 -7.82 11.12 2.10
C ALA A 265 -6.78 11.04 0.96
N TRP A 266 -6.60 12.12 0.20
CA TRP A 266 -5.58 12.19 -0.85
C TRP A 266 -4.15 12.13 -0.30
N LYS A 267 -3.88 12.80 0.83
CA LYS A 267 -2.59 12.68 1.53
C LYS A 267 -2.30 11.26 2.01
N GLN A 268 -3.33 10.54 2.46
CA GLN A 268 -3.20 9.15 2.91
C GLN A 268 -3.29 8.11 1.78
N THR A 269 -3.53 8.54 0.54
CA THR A 269 -3.57 7.62 -0.62
C THR A 269 -2.29 6.81 -0.75
N GLY A 270 -1.13 7.46 -0.53
CA GLY A 270 0.17 6.83 -0.40
C GLY A 270 0.49 5.82 -1.51
N PHE A 271 0.79 4.56 -1.16
CA PHE A 271 1.20 3.55 -2.15
C PHE A 271 0.12 3.25 -3.20
N ARG A 272 -1.17 3.51 -2.92
CA ARG A 272 -2.23 3.36 -3.93
C ARG A 272 -1.95 4.20 -5.17
N TRP A 273 -1.21 5.32 -5.11
CA TRP A 273 -0.81 6.06 -6.32
C TRP A 273 -0.02 5.21 -7.31
N VAL A 274 0.87 4.34 -6.82
CA VAL A 274 1.61 3.37 -7.66
C VAL A 274 0.64 2.32 -8.21
N ALA A 275 -0.33 1.87 -7.41
CA ALA A 275 -1.35 0.92 -7.87
C ALA A 275 -2.28 1.50 -8.95
N GLU A 276 -2.69 2.76 -8.82
CA GLU A 276 -3.45 3.48 -9.85
C GLU A 276 -2.62 3.62 -11.12
N ALA A 277 -1.34 3.98 -11.01
CA ALA A 277 -0.44 4.09 -12.15
C ALA A 277 -0.26 2.76 -12.90
N LEU A 278 -0.11 1.65 -12.19
CA LEU A 278 -0.02 0.30 -12.79
C LEU A 278 -1.30 -0.10 -13.53
N ALA A 279 -2.47 0.32 -13.01
CA ALA A 279 -3.78 -0.07 -13.53
C ALA A 279 -4.36 0.91 -14.57
N GLY A 280 -3.65 1.98 -14.93
CA GLY A 280 -4.19 3.07 -15.77
C GLY A 280 -5.36 3.82 -15.11
N GLY A 281 -5.33 3.91 -13.77
CA GLY A 281 -6.38 4.45 -12.92
C GLY A 281 -6.39 5.99 -12.80
N ASP A 282 -7.02 6.50 -11.75
CA ASP A 282 -7.20 7.95 -11.57
C ASP A 282 -6.08 8.56 -10.72
N LEU A 283 -5.29 9.42 -11.35
CA LEU A 283 -4.20 10.19 -10.73
C LEU A 283 -4.51 11.69 -10.63
N THR A 284 -5.75 12.11 -10.88
CA THR A 284 -6.14 13.54 -10.95
C THR A 284 -5.75 14.28 -9.68
N ASN A 285 -6.02 13.69 -8.52
CA ASN A 285 -5.77 14.30 -7.20
C ASN A 285 -4.36 14.07 -6.65
N LEU A 286 -3.43 13.49 -7.45
CA LEU A 286 -2.02 13.45 -7.08
C LEU A 286 -1.47 14.89 -7.09
N ASP A 287 -0.92 15.31 -5.94
CA ASP A 287 -0.33 16.63 -5.76
C ASP A 287 0.86 16.84 -6.71
N SER A 288 0.80 17.90 -7.52
CA SER A 288 1.86 18.24 -8.48
C SER A 288 3.17 18.63 -7.77
N GLY A 289 3.12 19.01 -6.49
CA GLY A 289 4.28 19.30 -5.67
C GLY A 289 5.27 18.13 -5.56
N TYR A 290 4.79 16.88 -5.62
CA TYR A 290 5.67 15.72 -5.66
C TYR A 290 6.58 15.75 -6.91
N LEU A 291 6.10 16.25 -8.04
CA LEU A 291 6.76 16.13 -9.35
C LEU A 291 7.86 17.19 -9.61
N ILE A 292 8.05 18.15 -8.69
CA ILE A 292 9.02 19.24 -8.84
C ILE A 292 10.45 18.71 -9.05
N GLY A 293 10.85 17.69 -8.28
CA GLY A 293 12.21 17.14 -8.35
C GLY A 293 12.55 16.49 -9.70
N ILE A 294 11.57 15.91 -10.39
CA ILE A 294 11.78 15.30 -11.72
C ILE A 294 11.87 16.37 -12.79
N MET A 295 10.99 17.37 -12.73
CA MET A 295 10.99 18.46 -13.70
C MET A 295 12.34 19.18 -13.72
N ALA A 296 12.96 19.38 -12.55
CA ALA A 296 14.27 20.01 -12.43
C ALA A 296 15.43 19.16 -12.98
N SER A 297 15.28 17.83 -13.00
CA SER A 297 16.34 16.90 -13.37
C SER A 297 16.23 16.39 -14.82
N SER A 298 15.10 16.63 -15.49
CA SER A 298 14.84 16.21 -16.88
C SER A 298 15.56 17.14 -17.87
N ALA A 299 16.63 16.64 -18.49
CA ALA A 299 17.40 17.35 -19.52
C ALA A 299 16.56 17.71 -20.78
N ALA A 300 15.39 17.11 -20.96
CA ALA A 300 14.49 17.32 -22.09
C ALA A 300 13.57 18.56 -21.95
N VAL A 301 13.66 19.30 -20.84
CA VAL A 301 12.87 20.52 -20.65
C VAL A 301 13.81 21.73 -20.58
N GLU A 302 14.19 22.25 -21.74
CA GLU A 302 14.53 23.67 -21.86
C GLU A 302 13.32 24.49 -21.39
N SER A 303 13.26 24.80 -20.09
CA SER A 303 12.57 25.94 -19.48
C SER A 303 11.31 26.49 -20.20
N LYS A 304 10.33 25.65 -20.56
CA LYS A 304 9.14 26.09 -21.32
C LYS A 304 7.78 25.58 -20.84
N TYR A 305 7.69 24.69 -19.85
CA TYR A 305 6.39 24.18 -19.39
C TYR A 305 6.14 24.45 -17.90
N PRO A 306 4.94 24.95 -17.53
CA PRO A 306 4.54 25.03 -16.13
C PRO A 306 4.39 23.62 -15.54
N LEU A 307 4.71 23.45 -14.25
CA LEU A 307 4.67 22.15 -13.51
C LEU A 307 3.37 21.36 -13.72
N ASN A 308 2.24 22.07 -13.82
CA ASN A 308 0.94 21.46 -14.04
C ASN A 308 0.86 20.76 -15.40
N GLU A 309 1.42 21.33 -16.46
CA GLU A 309 1.39 20.72 -17.78
C GLU A 309 2.29 19.46 -17.83
N PHE A 310 3.45 19.49 -17.18
CA PHE A 310 4.30 18.30 -17.04
C PHE A 310 3.57 17.19 -16.27
N SER A 311 2.95 17.56 -15.14
CA SER A 311 2.13 16.66 -14.34
C SER A 311 1.02 16.02 -15.16
N ASP A 312 0.27 16.82 -15.92
CA ASP A 312 -0.85 16.34 -16.72
C ASP A 312 -0.40 15.39 -17.84
N LYS A 313 0.71 15.71 -18.51
CA LYS A 313 1.33 14.81 -19.50
C LYS A 313 1.75 13.49 -18.88
N LEU A 314 2.42 13.49 -17.73
CA LEU A 314 2.82 12.26 -17.04
C LEU A 314 1.60 11.42 -16.64
N LYS A 315 0.57 12.06 -16.05
CA LYS A 315 -0.69 11.39 -15.68
C LYS A 315 -1.38 10.77 -16.90
N GLN A 316 -1.41 11.47 -18.03
CA GLN A 316 -1.95 10.95 -19.28
C GLN A 316 -1.16 9.72 -19.77
N ARG A 317 0.17 9.77 -19.75
CA ARG A 317 1.00 8.63 -20.16
C ARG A 317 0.80 7.40 -19.30
N LEU A 318 0.72 7.58 -17.98
CA LEU A 318 0.41 6.48 -17.05
C LEU A 318 -0.98 5.88 -17.29
N LYS A 319 -1.92 6.67 -17.78
CA LYS A 319 -3.25 6.19 -18.15
C LYS A 319 -3.24 5.39 -19.45
N GLU A 320 -2.42 5.80 -20.42
CA GLU A 320 -2.31 5.18 -21.74
C GLU A 320 -1.38 3.94 -21.75
N HIS A 321 -0.33 3.96 -20.93
CA HIS A 321 0.67 2.90 -20.84
C HIS A 321 0.41 1.99 -19.64
N ARG A 322 -0.08 0.77 -19.92
CA ARG A 322 -0.23 -0.29 -18.91
C ARG A 322 0.87 -1.33 -19.12
N PRO A 323 1.90 -1.40 -18.24
CA PRO A 323 3.02 -2.31 -18.42
C PRO A 323 2.59 -3.77 -18.26
N VAL A 324 3.38 -4.69 -18.81
CA VAL A 324 3.22 -6.12 -18.53
C VAL A 324 3.48 -6.37 -17.05
N LEU A 325 2.55 -7.02 -16.36
CA LEU A 325 2.68 -7.31 -14.94
C LEU A 325 3.12 -8.76 -14.73
N VAL A 326 4.24 -8.94 -14.05
CA VAL A 326 4.94 -10.22 -13.90
C VAL A 326 4.95 -10.63 -12.43
N GLY A 327 4.70 -11.91 -12.16
CA GLY A 327 4.84 -12.49 -10.83
C GLY A 327 5.29 -13.94 -10.88
N HIS A 328 5.52 -14.53 -9.71
CA HIS A 328 5.74 -15.96 -9.55
C HIS A 328 4.60 -16.54 -8.73
N ASN A 329 3.72 -17.34 -9.35
CA ASN A 329 2.48 -17.82 -8.69
C ASN A 329 1.51 -16.67 -8.31
N LEU A 330 1.37 -15.73 -9.25
CA LEU A 330 0.76 -14.40 -9.10
C LEU A 330 -0.75 -14.39 -8.73
N PHE A 331 -1.44 -15.54 -8.76
CA PHE A 331 -2.89 -15.59 -8.55
C PHE A 331 -3.31 -15.00 -7.19
N SER A 332 -2.63 -15.38 -6.11
CA SER A 332 -2.94 -14.85 -4.77
C SER A 332 -2.56 -13.38 -4.64
N ASP A 333 -1.36 -13.03 -5.12
CA ASP A 333 -0.84 -11.67 -5.10
C ASP A 333 -1.80 -10.68 -5.76
N LEU A 334 -2.34 -11.05 -6.92
CA LEU A 334 -3.28 -10.21 -7.67
C LEU A 334 -4.60 -10.00 -6.92
N ILE A 335 -5.12 -11.04 -6.26
CA ILE A 335 -6.34 -10.96 -5.43
C ILE A 335 -6.10 -10.03 -4.24
N TYR A 336 -4.99 -10.21 -3.52
CA TYR A 336 -4.62 -9.36 -2.40
C TYR A 336 -4.40 -7.90 -2.84
N PHE A 337 -3.71 -7.69 -3.95
CA PHE A 337 -3.45 -6.37 -4.51
C PHE A 337 -4.75 -5.61 -4.81
N CYS A 338 -5.66 -6.26 -5.55
CA CYS A 338 -6.95 -5.67 -5.89
C CYS A 338 -7.79 -5.36 -4.64
N ARG A 339 -7.80 -6.27 -3.65
CA ARG A 339 -8.53 -6.04 -2.40
C ARG A 339 -7.96 -4.89 -1.58
N CYS A 340 -6.63 -4.81 -1.50
CA CYS A 340 -5.88 -3.85 -0.71
C CYS A 340 -6.03 -2.41 -1.24
N PHE A 341 -5.91 -2.21 -2.56
CA PHE A 341 -5.85 -0.86 -3.14
C PHE A 341 -7.16 -0.40 -3.78
N PHE A 342 -7.97 -1.31 -4.33
CA PHE A 342 -9.17 -0.93 -5.08
C PHE A 342 -10.44 -1.12 -4.27
N GLY A 343 -10.65 -2.28 -3.63
CA GLY A 343 -11.83 -2.49 -2.79
C GLY A 343 -12.40 -3.90 -2.87
N PRO A 344 -13.71 -4.07 -2.60
CA PRO A 344 -14.33 -5.39 -2.52
C PRO A 344 -14.21 -6.15 -3.83
N LEU A 345 -13.86 -7.43 -3.71
CA LEU A 345 -13.71 -8.32 -4.85
C LEU A 345 -15.06 -8.98 -5.20
N PRO A 346 -15.30 -9.37 -6.46
CA PRO A 346 -16.54 -10.02 -6.89
C PRO A 346 -16.74 -11.37 -6.21
N SER A 347 -17.98 -11.87 -6.21
CA SER A 347 -18.27 -13.20 -5.65
C SER A 347 -17.81 -14.34 -6.57
N LYS A 348 -17.76 -14.10 -7.89
CA LYS A 348 -17.39 -15.09 -8.91
C LYS A 348 -15.99 -14.84 -9.47
N VAL A 349 -15.26 -15.92 -9.73
CA VAL A 349 -13.90 -15.87 -10.28
C VAL A 349 -13.89 -15.32 -11.71
N GLU A 350 -14.94 -15.54 -12.49
CA GLU A 350 -15.06 -15.03 -13.87
C GLU A 350 -15.21 -13.49 -13.91
N GLU A 351 -15.94 -12.94 -12.92
CA GLU A 351 -16.06 -11.50 -12.74
C GLU A 351 -14.74 -10.89 -12.27
N PHE A 352 -14.01 -11.59 -11.39
CA PHE A 352 -12.67 -11.19 -10.99
C PHE A 352 -11.68 -11.24 -12.17
N GLN A 353 -11.71 -12.29 -12.99
CA GLN A 353 -10.88 -12.40 -14.20
C GLN A 353 -11.09 -11.20 -15.12
N SER A 354 -12.36 -10.86 -15.39
CA SER A 354 -12.73 -9.72 -16.23
C SER A 354 -12.22 -8.40 -15.65
N MET A 355 -12.45 -8.16 -14.36
CA MET A 355 -11.98 -6.94 -13.68
C MET A 355 -10.45 -6.84 -13.69
N ALA A 356 -9.76 -7.91 -13.34
CA ALA A 356 -8.30 -7.91 -13.25
C ALA A 356 -7.66 -7.78 -14.64
N HIS A 357 -8.26 -8.32 -15.69
CA HIS A 357 -7.81 -8.14 -17.07
C HIS A 357 -8.07 -6.72 -17.60
N GLU A 358 -9.14 -6.06 -17.15
CA GLU A 358 -9.38 -4.64 -17.44
C GLU A 358 -8.30 -3.76 -16.79
N LEU A 359 -7.93 -4.06 -15.54
CA LEU A 359 -6.88 -3.33 -14.81
C LEU A 359 -5.48 -3.64 -15.38
N PHE A 360 -5.21 -4.91 -15.67
CA PHE A 360 -3.90 -5.40 -16.12
C PHE A 360 -4.06 -6.24 -17.40
N PRO A 361 -3.93 -5.62 -18.58
CA PRO A 361 -4.18 -6.30 -19.86
C PRO A 361 -3.26 -7.48 -20.13
N VAL A 362 -2.02 -7.44 -19.64
CA VAL A 362 -1.03 -8.49 -19.86
C VAL A 362 -0.39 -8.89 -18.53
N LEU A 363 -0.73 -10.10 -18.09
CA LEU A 363 -0.21 -10.75 -16.89
C LEU A 363 0.72 -11.91 -17.27
N MET A 364 1.84 -12.05 -16.57
CA MET A 364 2.81 -13.13 -16.76
C MET A 364 3.10 -13.83 -15.44
N ASP A 365 2.85 -15.13 -15.39
CA ASP A 365 3.20 -15.98 -14.26
C ASP A 365 4.41 -16.84 -14.61
N THR A 366 5.56 -16.51 -14.02
CA THR A 366 6.82 -17.24 -14.25
C THR A 366 6.76 -18.69 -13.76
N LYS A 367 5.93 -19.00 -12.75
CA LYS A 367 5.70 -20.39 -12.33
C LYS A 367 4.95 -21.14 -13.42
N TYR A 368 3.95 -20.53 -14.04
CA TYR A 368 3.27 -21.13 -15.18
C TYR A 368 4.23 -21.35 -16.35
N MET A 369 5.03 -20.35 -16.72
CA MET A 369 6.03 -20.45 -17.79
C MET A 369 7.00 -21.61 -17.58
N ALA A 370 7.56 -21.73 -16.37
CA ALA A 370 8.54 -22.78 -16.04
C ALA A 370 7.94 -24.19 -16.04
N THR A 371 6.62 -24.33 -15.85
CA THR A 371 5.96 -25.62 -15.58
C THR A 371 4.87 -25.99 -16.59
N HIS A 372 4.74 -25.22 -17.68
CA HIS A 372 3.73 -25.41 -18.72
C HIS A 372 3.80 -26.79 -19.37
N ASN A 373 5.01 -27.27 -19.70
CA ASN A 373 5.25 -28.56 -20.36
C ASN A 373 5.51 -29.73 -19.40
N CYS A 374 5.49 -29.50 -18.08
CA CYS A 374 5.93 -30.49 -17.09
C CYS A 374 4.85 -31.53 -16.71
N GLY A 375 3.65 -31.48 -17.30
CA GLY A 375 2.59 -32.46 -17.01
C GLY A 375 2.29 -32.56 -15.50
N SER A 376 2.21 -33.79 -14.98
CA SER A 376 2.01 -34.06 -13.54
C SER A 376 3.31 -34.09 -12.72
N ILE A 377 4.48 -34.01 -13.35
CA ILE A 377 5.79 -34.01 -12.68
C ILE A 377 6.24 -32.57 -12.57
N ASN A 378 5.84 -31.89 -11.50
CA ASN A 378 6.27 -30.52 -11.26
C ASN A 378 7.73 -30.55 -10.73
N PRO A 379 8.71 -29.95 -11.42
CA PRO A 379 10.02 -29.75 -10.80
C PRO A 379 9.82 -28.92 -9.53
N ARG A 380 10.31 -29.42 -8.39
CA ARG A 380 10.22 -28.75 -7.07
C ARG A 380 11.02 -27.45 -6.97
N SER A 381 11.57 -26.96 -8.08
CA SER A 381 12.48 -25.83 -8.04
C SER A 381 11.81 -24.56 -7.52
N SER A 382 12.40 -24.05 -6.44
CA SER A 382 12.12 -22.74 -5.87
C SER A 382 12.46 -21.64 -6.89
N LEU A 383 11.98 -20.42 -6.64
CA LEU A 383 12.31 -19.27 -7.47
C LEU A 383 13.84 -19.04 -7.55
N SER A 384 14.53 -19.21 -6.41
CA SER A 384 15.99 -19.11 -6.31
C SER A 384 16.69 -20.13 -7.19
N GLU A 385 16.32 -21.42 -7.08
CA GLU A 385 16.89 -22.49 -7.91
C GLU A 385 16.64 -22.28 -9.41
N LEU A 386 15.44 -21.81 -9.76
CA LEU A 386 15.09 -21.49 -11.15
C LEU A 386 15.99 -20.37 -11.70
N ASN A 387 16.20 -19.32 -10.91
CA ASN A 387 17.07 -18.22 -11.33
C ASN A 387 18.52 -18.66 -11.48
N GLU A 388 19.06 -19.44 -10.55
CA GLU A 388 20.45 -19.94 -10.63
C GLU A 388 20.68 -20.83 -11.85
N ASN A 389 19.72 -21.67 -12.19
CA ASN A 389 19.79 -22.50 -13.38
C ASN A 389 19.75 -21.68 -14.68
N LEU A 390 18.93 -20.62 -14.72
CA LEU A 390 18.82 -19.75 -15.88
C LEU A 390 19.99 -18.77 -16.00
N ALA A 391 20.61 -18.38 -14.89
CA ALA A 391 21.75 -17.45 -14.86
C ALA A 391 22.99 -17.97 -15.60
N LYS A 392 23.07 -19.28 -15.89
CA LYS A 392 24.11 -19.89 -16.72
C LYS A 392 24.09 -19.42 -18.18
N LYS A 393 23.01 -18.76 -18.62
CA LYS A 393 22.84 -18.24 -19.99
C LYS A 393 23.35 -16.81 -20.09
N ALA A 394 24.13 -16.52 -21.13
CA ALA A 394 24.74 -15.21 -21.38
C ALA A 394 23.77 -14.17 -21.95
N ILE A 395 22.64 -14.61 -22.54
CA ILE A 395 21.58 -13.76 -23.09
C ILE A 395 20.23 -14.09 -22.44
N PRO A 396 19.34 -13.09 -22.27
CA PRO A 396 19.55 -11.65 -22.48
C PRO A 396 20.50 -10.99 -21.46
N LYS A 397 21.07 -9.83 -21.82
CA LYS A 397 21.91 -9.04 -20.90
C LYS A 397 21.03 -8.34 -19.88
N ILE A 398 21.32 -8.51 -18.60
CA ILE A 398 20.55 -7.90 -17.50
C ILE A 398 21.52 -7.14 -16.59
N SER A 399 21.16 -5.91 -16.27
CA SER A 399 21.89 -5.03 -15.35
C SER A 399 20.93 -4.51 -14.26
N ILE A 400 21.46 -4.25 -13.07
CA ILE A 400 20.72 -3.56 -12.01
C ILE A 400 21.16 -2.10 -12.05
N HIS A 401 20.21 -1.17 -12.00
CA HIS A 401 20.53 0.25 -11.99
C HIS A 401 21.45 0.60 -10.79
N PRO A 402 22.50 1.43 -10.95
CA PRO A 402 23.49 1.67 -9.89
C PRO A 402 22.90 2.14 -8.55
N GLN A 403 21.84 2.93 -8.60
CA GLN A 403 21.13 3.43 -7.40
C GLN A 403 20.22 2.40 -6.73
N HIS A 404 20.03 1.23 -7.35
CA HIS A 404 19.21 0.13 -6.84
C HIS A 404 20.07 -1.07 -6.40
N SER A 405 21.30 -0.81 -5.98
CA SER A 405 22.33 -1.82 -5.75
C SER A 405 22.17 -2.67 -4.48
N LYS A 406 21.12 -2.47 -3.66
CA LYS A 406 20.82 -3.25 -2.43
C LYS A 406 21.06 -4.76 -2.63
N TYR A 407 20.54 -5.30 -3.72
CA TYR A 407 20.58 -6.74 -4.02
C TYR A 407 21.75 -7.17 -4.92
N THR A 408 22.64 -6.25 -5.27
CA THR A 408 23.83 -6.58 -6.07
C THR A 408 24.84 -7.36 -5.23
N THR A 409 24.95 -7.03 -3.94
CA THR A 409 25.93 -7.62 -3.02
C THR A 409 25.30 -8.56 -1.98
N GLN A 410 23.98 -8.46 -1.75
CA GLN A 410 23.28 -9.22 -0.72
C GLN A 410 22.13 -10.01 -1.35
N LYS A 411 22.13 -11.34 -1.15
CA LYS A 411 20.99 -12.20 -1.41
C LYS A 411 20.12 -12.22 -0.14
N ILE A 412 18.86 -11.79 -0.25
CA ILE A 412 17.93 -11.69 0.87
C ILE A 412 16.64 -12.41 0.47
N GLU A 413 16.67 -13.75 0.52
CA GLU A 413 15.48 -14.57 0.24
C GLU A 413 14.35 -14.22 1.20
N HIS A 414 13.10 -14.33 0.73
CA HIS A 414 11.90 -14.04 1.53
C HIS A 414 11.82 -12.57 1.98
N GLU A 415 12.33 -11.68 1.12
CA GLU A 415 12.04 -10.26 1.13
C GLU A 415 11.45 -9.90 -0.23
N ALA A 416 10.25 -9.33 -0.24
CA ALA A 416 9.48 -9.12 -1.47
C ALA A 416 10.28 -8.36 -2.54
N GLY A 417 11.06 -7.35 -2.15
CA GLY A 417 11.92 -6.61 -3.08
C GLY A 417 12.94 -7.49 -3.80
N TYR A 418 13.55 -8.45 -3.12
CA TYR A 418 14.49 -9.40 -3.71
C TYR A 418 13.78 -10.45 -4.57
N ASP A 419 12.65 -10.97 -4.10
CA ASP A 419 11.89 -11.99 -4.84
C ASP A 419 11.24 -11.42 -6.12
N SER A 420 10.84 -10.14 -6.10
CA SER A 420 10.44 -9.42 -7.31
C SER A 420 11.60 -9.25 -8.31
N LEU A 421 12.83 -9.05 -7.83
CA LEU A 421 14.02 -8.95 -8.69
C LEU A 421 14.34 -10.29 -9.34
N LEU A 422 14.32 -11.38 -8.56
CA LEU A 422 14.51 -12.74 -9.07
C LEU A 422 13.45 -13.08 -10.11
N THR A 423 12.19 -12.74 -9.83
CA THR A 423 11.08 -12.96 -10.75
C THR A 423 11.28 -12.21 -12.07
N ALA A 424 11.73 -10.95 -12.04
CA ALA A 424 12.07 -10.20 -13.25
C ALA A 424 13.19 -10.88 -14.07
N GLN A 425 14.25 -11.33 -13.40
CA GLN A 425 15.37 -12.01 -14.05
C GLN A 425 14.95 -13.35 -14.68
N VAL A 426 14.13 -14.13 -13.97
CA VAL A 426 13.56 -15.39 -14.45
C VAL A 426 12.68 -15.14 -15.67
N PHE A 427 11.80 -14.13 -15.62
CA PHE A 427 10.91 -13.79 -16.72
C PHE A 427 11.67 -13.43 -18.00
N ILE A 428 12.69 -12.57 -17.92
CA ILE A 428 13.51 -12.18 -19.07
C ILE A 428 14.15 -13.42 -19.71
N ARG A 429 14.76 -14.29 -18.91
CA ARG A 429 15.48 -15.47 -19.40
C ARG A 429 14.56 -16.57 -19.92
N LEU A 430 13.42 -16.80 -19.27
CA LEU A 430 12.43 -17.76 -19.75
C LEU A 430 11.77 -17.27 -21.04
N SER A 431 11.48 -15.97 -21.17
CA SER A 431 10.93 -15.40 -22.40
C SER A 431 11.85 -15.65 -23.60
N ALA A 432 13.15 -15.45 -23.43
CA ALA A 432 14.15 -15.77 -24.46
C ALA A 432 14.21 -17.28 -24.77
N GLN A 433 14.14 -18.14 -23.75
CA GLN A 433 14.16 -19.59 -23.94
C GLN A 433 12.91 -20.12 -24.65
N LEU A 434 11.74 -19.58 -24.31
CA LEU A 434 10.43 -20.05 -24.75
C LEU A 434 9.88 -19.27 -25.95
N ARG A 435 10.70 -18.41 -26.59
CA ARG A 435 10.32 -17.49 -27.67
C ARG A 435 9.54 -18.12 -28.83
N GLY A 436 9.79 -19.40 -29.14
CA GLY A 436 9.05 -20.17 -30.16
C GLY A 436 7.73 -20.81 -29.69
N GLY A 437 7.16 -20.38 -28.57
CA GLY A 437 5.93 -20.98 -28.01
C GLY A 437 6.19 -22.32 -27.29
N GLY A 438 7.43 -22.58 -26.87
CA GLY A 438 7.78 -23.79 -26.11
C GLY A 438 7.96 -25.08 -26.92
N VAL A 439 8.04 -25.00 -28.25
CA VAL A 439 8.18 -26.16 -29.17
C VAL A 439 9.62 -26.70 -29.25
N ASP A 440 10.63 -25.89 -28.92
CA ASP A 440 12.07 -26.22 -29.06
C ASP A 440 12.75 -26.68 -27.75
N LEU A 441 12.11 -27.51 -26.94
CA LEU A 441 12.81 -28.22 -25.86
C LEU A 441 13.34 -29.55 -26.39
N PRO A 442 14.67 -29.74 -26.58
CA PRO A 442 15.20 -31.08 -26.72
C PRO A 442 14.88 -31.85 -25.43
N GLN A 443 14.03 -32.87 -25.55
CA GLN A 443 13.78 -33.84 -24.49
C GLN A 443 15.13 -34.30 -23.95
N GLN A 444 15.43 -33.99 -22.69
CA GLN A 444 16.53 -34.66 -21.99
C GLN A 444 16.20 -36.16 -21.99
N LYS A 445 16.87 -36.91 -22.86
CA LYS A 445 16.81 -38.37 -22.89
C LYS A 445 17.33 -38.89 -21.55
N SER A 446 16.42 -39.25 -20.66
CA SER A 446 16.75 -40.10 -19.52
C SER A 446 17.13 -41.48 -20.07
N THR A 447 18.38 -41.86 -19.87
CA THR A 447 18.87 -43.22 -20.12
C THR A 447 18.12 -44.19 -19.22
N LYS A 448 17.41 -45.13 -19.84
CA LYS A 448 16.68 -46.23 -19.20
C LYS A 448 17.65 -47.18 -18.49
N GLY A 449 17.40 -47.44 -17.22
CA GLY A 449 17.75 -48.68 -16.52
C GLY A 449 16.47 -49.22 -15.90
N ALA A 450 15.96 -50.33 -16.44
CA ALA A 450 14.78 -51.01 -15.93
C ALA A 450 15.17 -51.94 -14.77
N GLN A 451 14.42 -51.92 -13.66
CA GLN A 451 14.07 -53.14 -12.92
C GLN A 451 12.90 -52.90 -11.93
N ASP A 452 11.92 -53.80 -12.08
CA ASP A 452 10.94 -54.36 -11.14
C ASP A 452 9.90 -53.49 -10.41
N THR A 453 8.68 -53.66 -10.88
CA THR A 453 7.41 -53.44 -10.19
C THR A 453 7.14 -54.55 -9.17
N SER A 454 7.15 -54.22 -7.88
CA SER A 454 6.23 -54.80 -6.88
C SER A 454 6.44 -54.16 -5.50
N ASN A 455 5.62 -53.16 -5.17
CA ASN A 455 4.89 -53.06 -3.91
C ASN A 455 4.18 -51.70 -3.83
N LEU A 456 2.86 -51.79 -3.75
CA LEU A 456 1.94 -50.71 -3.43
C LEU A 456 1.98 -50.40 -1.92
N GLN A 457 1.60 -49.15 -1.61
CA GLN A 457 1.32 -48.58 -0.29
C GLN A 457 2.53 -48.18 0.57
N GLN A 458 2.93 -46.91 0.45
CA GLN A 458 2.98 -45.95 1.56
C GLN A 458 3.48 -44.58 1.08
N THR A 459 2.95 -43.53 1.74
CA THR A 459 3.47 -42.16 1.84
C THR A 459 3.07 -41.14 0.74
N TYR A 460 1.93 -40.48 0.92
CA TYR A 460 1.66 -39.13 0.41
C TYR A 460 1.67 -38.16 1.60
N GLN A 461 2.78 -37.44 1.74
CA GLN A 461 2.97 -36.28 2.61
C GLN A 461 3.92 -35.31 1.88
N GLU A 462 3.75 -34.01 2.15
CA GLU A 462 4.65 -32.90 1.81
C GLU A 462 4.54 -32.27 0.41
N VAL A 463 3.57 -31.35 0.30
CA VAL A 463 3.79 -30.01 -0.30
C VAL A 463 3.08 -28.97 0.59
N ALA A 464 3.66 -28.71 1.76
CA ALA A 464 3.39 -27.55 2.62
C ALA A 464 4.51 -27.47 3.68
N SER A 465 5.75 -27.29 3.22
CA SER A 465 6.92 -26.97 4.05
C SER A 465 8.13 -26.92 3.13
N ASP A 466 8.51 -25.72 2.70
CA ASP A 466 9.91 -25.41 2.39
C ASP A 466 10.27 -24.16 3.19
N ALA A 467 10.29 -24.37 4.50
CA ALA A 467 11.06 -23.71 5.54
C ALA A 467 10.93 -24.62 6.78
N TYR A 468 11.84 -24.52 7.73
CA TYR A 468 11.97 -25.39 8.92
C TYR A 468 12.74 -26.70 8.69
N THR A 469 14.07 -26.61 8.81
CA THR A 469 14.90 -27.76 9.19
C THR A 469 14.97 -27.83 10.71
N GLU A 470 14.21 -28.72 11.35
CA GLU A 470 14.34 -29.01 12.79
C GLU A 470 15.46 -30.04 13.03
N GLY A 471 16.52 -29.60 13.70
CA GLY A 471 17.52 -30.48 14.32
C GLY A 471 17.01 -31.01 15.66
N ARG A 472 16.78 -32.33 15.72
CA ARG A 472 16.37 -33.03 16.95
C ARG A 472 17.59 -33.26 17.87
N LEU A 473 17.68 -32.53 18.97
CA LEU A 473 18.59 -32.83 20.09
C LEU A 473 17.92 -33.74 21.12
N GLN A 474 18.67 -34.75 21.54
CA GLN A 474 18.28 -35.76 22.54
C GLN A 474 18.18 -35.16 23.94
N THR A 475 17.20 -35.66 24.68
CA THR A 475 16.94 -35.40 26.09
C THR A 475 18.07 -35.90 26.99
N THR A 476 18.52 -35.07 27.93
CA THR A 476 19.06 -35.55 29.21
C THR A 476 18.47 -34.74 30.36
N SER A 477 17.83 -35.45 31.27
CA SER A 477 17.33 -35.03 32.57
C SER A 477 18.41 -34.40 33.45
N GLY A 478 18.12 -33.26 34.08
CA GLY A 478 18.98 -32.66 35.09
C GLY A 478 18.23 -31.63 35.92
N SER A 479 17.83 -32.03 37.11
CA SER A 479 17.24 -31.20 38.17
C SER A 479 18.24 -30.17 38.71
N ALA A 480 17.84 -28.90 38.83
CA ALA A 480 18.42 -27.98 39.82
C ALA A 480 17.49 -26.80 40.12
N GLN A 481 17.10 -26.68 41.38
CA GLN A 481 16.52 -25.48 41.99
C GLN A 481 17.54 -24.33 41.95
N LYS A 482 17.10 -23.08 41.77
CA LYS A 482 17.60 -21.90 42.52
C LYS A 482 16.76 -20.62 42.31
N THR A 483 16.22 -20.18 43.44
CA THR A 483 15.93 -18.84 43.98
C THR A 483 16.16 -17.53 43.21
N PHE A 484 15.17 -16.64 43.38
CA PHE A 484 15.09 -15.17 43.32
C PHE A 484 16.38 -14.34 43.41
N GLU A 485 16.42 -13.22 42.67
CA GLU A 485 16.79 -11.88 43.20
C GLU A 485 16.38 -10.72 42.26
N GLN A 486 15.77 -9.67 42.85
CA GLN A 486 15.43 -8.38 42.23
C GLN A 486 16.36 -7.29 42.81
N LYS A 487 16.74 -6.28 41.99
CA LYS A 487 16.91 -4.81 42.28
C LYS A 487 17.97 -4.15 41.35
N PRO A 488 18.13 -2.80 41.29
CA PRO A 488 17.16 -1.75 40.96
C PRO A 488 17.74 -0.64 40.01
N ARG A 489 16.93 0.35 39.62
CA ARG A 489 17.33 1.63 38.98
C ARG A 489 18.09 2.56 39.95
N PRO A 490 18.81 3.58 39.43
CA PRO A 490 19.00 4.85 40.15
C PRO A 490 18.56 6.10 39.35
N SER A 491 18.29 7.17 40.11
CA SER A 491 17.79 8.49 39.68
C SER A 491 18.70 9.64 40.16
N SER A 492 18.89 10.64 39.29
CA SER A 492 19.03 12.11 39.49
C SER A 492 20.04 12.74 40.46
N THR A 493 20.70 13.83 40.02
CA THR A 493 20.91 15.12 40.74
C THR A 493 21.50 16.16 39.75
N GLY A 494 21.26 17.47 39.96
CA GLY A 494 21.68 18.54 39.03
C GLY A 494 21.99 19.92 39.64
N SER A 495 22.15 20.91 38.73
CA SER A 495 22.16 22.41 38.85
C SER A 495 23.49 23.13 39.23
N PRO A 496 23.72 24.47 38.99
CA PRO A 496 22.95 25.54 38.26
C PRO A 496 23.71 26.67 37.43
N LYS A 497 22.96 27.38 36.53
CA LYS A 497 22.98 28.83 36.03
C LYS A 497 24.15 29.41 35.19
N ALA A 498 24.08 30.41 34.27
CA ALA A 498 23.17 31.22 33.40
C ALA A 498 24.06 32.37 32.77
N PRO A 499 23.64 33.37 31.95
CA PRO A 499 22.71 33.50 30.79
C PRO A 499 23.41 34.07 29.51
N THR A 500 22.77 34.08 28.31
CA THR A 500 22.68 35.25 27.37
C THR A 500 22.06 34.92 26.00
N THR A 501 21.10 35.77 25.61
CA THR A 501 20.72 36.30 24.27
C THR A 501 20.40 35.36 23.10
N GLY A 502 19.19 35.53 22.55
CA GLY A 502 18.63 34.69 21.52
C GLY A 502 18.92 35.11 20.07
N VAL A 503 18.85 34.10 19.19
CA VAL A 503 18.46 34.16 17.79
C VAL A 503 17.66 32.88 17.52
N LEU A 504 16.45 33.02 16.97
CA LEU A 504 15.58 31.91 16.58
C LEU A 504 16.13 31.23 15.33
N GLY A 505 16.94 30.18 15.50
CA GLY A 505 17.25 29.21 14.46
C GLY A 505 16.27 28.04 14.55
N THR A 506 15.48 27.81 13.49
CA THR A 506 14.58 26.67 13.40
C THR A 506 15.37 25.36 13.27
N ARG A 507 14.86 24.27 13.86
CA ARG A 507 15.40 22.89 13.84
C ARG A 507 15.52 22.24 12.43
N PHE A 508 15.47 23.03 11.37
CA PHE A 508 15.58 22.59 9.98
C PHE A 508 17.01 22.71 9.41
N ASP A 509 17.95 23.34 10.12
CA ASP A 509 19.30 23.63 9.59
C ASP A 509 20.38 22.57 9.95
N LEU A 510 20.01 21.40 10.46
CA LEU A 510 20.96 20.35 10.89
C LEU A 510 20.68 18.96 10.30
N LEU A 511 20.15 18.90 9.09
CA LEU A 511 20.10 17.66 8.32
C LEU A 511 20.94 17.83 7.05
N GLU A 512 22.17 17.34 7.10
CA GLU A 512 22.94 16.99 5.90
C GLU A 512 22.27 15.75 5.28
N ILE A 513 21.26 15.99 4.45
CA ILE A 513 20.79 15.01 3.47
C ILE A 513 21.70 15.24 2.26
N GLU A 514 22.47 14.23 1.87
CA GLU A 514 23.13 14.22 0.57
C GLU A 514 22.05 14.40 -0.51
N GLU A 515 21.88 15.63 -1.00
CA GLU A 515 21.20 15.90 -2.25
C GLU A 515 22.03 15.25 -3.35
N ALA A 516 21.73 13.98 -3.64
CA ALA A 516 22.18 13.33 -4.85
C ALA A 516 21.51 14.03 -6.04
N ILE A 517 22.19 15.04 -6.57
CA ILE A 517 21.89 15.71 -7.82
C ILE A 517 22.11 14.66 -8.93
N ASP A 518 21.02 14.15 -9.52
CA ASP A 518 21.06 13.24 -10.66
C ASP A 518 20.78 13.96 -11.97
N GLU A 519 21.59 13.63 -12.99
CA GLU A 519 21.20 13.77 -14.39
C GLU A 519 20.21 12.65 -14.74
N VAL A 520 18.99 13.02 -15.15
CA VAL A 520 18.03 12.07 -15.70
C VAL A 520 18.51 11.64 -17.09
N ASN A 521 19.10 10.45 -17.17
CA ASN A 521 19.34 9.77 -18.45
C ASN A 521 18.02 9.24 -19.03
N SER A 522 17.13 10.15 -19.41
CA SER A 522 15.99 9.83 -20.26
C SER A 522 16.03 10.71 -21.51
N ASN A 523 17.05 10.48 -22.36
CA ASN A 523 17.32 11.21 -23.60
C ASN A 523 16.22 11.07 -24.68
N ILE A 524 15.04 10.54 -24.35
CA ILE A 524 13.97 10.30 -25.31
C ILE A 524 12.87 11.34 -25.12
N PRO A 525 12.54 12.16 -26.14
CA PRO A 525 11.46 13.14 -26.09
C PRO A 525 10.14 12.52 -25.59
N ILE A 526 9.37 13.32 -24.85
CA ILE A 526 8.12 12.87 -24.21
C ILE A 526 7.10 12.35 -25.25
N ASP A 527 7.09 12.91 -26.46
CA ASP A 527 6.14 12.53 -27.53
C ASP A 527 6.50 11.25 -28.32
N ASP A 528 7.71 10.70 -28.17
CA ASP A 528 8.21 9.62 -29.05
C ASP A 528 8.28 8.21 -28.41
N ARG A 529 7.91 8.03 -27.14
CA ARG A 529 8.00 6.71 -26.48
C ARG A 529 6.78 5.85 -26.80
N ARG A 530 6.94 4.96 -27.78
CA ARG A 530 5.98 3.89 -28.13
C ARG A 530 5.72 2.97 -26.93
N LEU A 531 4.54 2.33 -26.89
CA LEU A 531 4.21 1.26 -25.94
C LEU A 531 5.32 0.20 -25.96
N SER A 532 6.05 0.08 -24.86
CA SER A 532 7.17 -0.84 -24.75
C SER A 532 6.67 -2.30 -24.90
N LEU A 533 7.43 -3.14 -25.62
CA LEU A 533 7.03 -4.50 -26.08
C LEU A 533 5.89 -4.59 -27.11
N GLY A 534 5.26 -3.48 -27.50
CA GLY A 534 4.24 -3.45 -28.55
C GLY A 534 4.75 -3.90 -29.93
N PRO A 535 3.85 -4.08 -30.91
CA PRO A 535 4.22 -4.33 -32.30
C PRO A 535 5.18 -3.25 -32.79
N THR A 536 6.25 -3.66 -33.48
CA THR A 536 7.28 -2.75 -34.00
C THR A 536 7.58 -3.10 -35.44
N ASP A 537 7.71 -2.08 -36.29
CA ASP A 537 8.13 -2.23 -37.69
C ASP A 537 9.65 -2.35 -37.82
N SER A 538 10.40 -2.24 -36.71
CA SER A 538 11.86 -2.37 -36.73
C SER A 538 12.27 -3.83 -36.91
N VAL A 539 12.81 -4.12 -38.10
CA VAL A 539 13.34 -5.45 -38.47
C VAL A 539 14.43 -5.90 -37.49
N GLU A 540 15.32 -4.99 -37.08
CA GLU A 540 16.41 -5.30 -36.15
C GLU A 540 15.88 -5.74 -34.77
N VAL A 541 14.85 -5.05 -34.27
CA VAL A 541 14.25 -5.39 -32.98
C VAL A 541 13.52 -6.73 -33.04
N MET A 542 12.86 -7.03 -34.17
CA MET A 542 12.23 -8.33 -34.40
C MET A 542 13.26 -9.46 -34.50
N GLU A 543 14.39 -9.23 -35.16
CA GLU A 543 15.48 -10.19 -35.29
C GLU A 543 16.14 -10.50 -33.94
N LYS A 544 16.45 -9.47 -33.14
CA LYS A 544 16.96 -9.62 -31.77
C LYS A 544 16.00 -10.41 -30.88
N ALA A 545 14.70 -10.16 -31.00
CA ALA A 545 13.67 -10.94 -30.28
C ALA A 545 13.62 -12.40 -30.75
N ALA A 546 13.70 -12.65 -32.06
CA ALA A 546 13.73 -14.00 -32.64
C ALA A 546 14.99 -14.80 -32.23
N ASN A 547 16.11 -14.11 -32.05
CA ASN A 547 17.37 -14.69 -31.57
C ASN A 547 17.40 -14.92 -30.05
N GLY A 548 16.39 -14.46 -29.30
CA GLY A 548 16.31 -14.59 -27.86
C GLY A 548 17.18 -13.60 -27.09
N GLU A 549 17.61 -12.52 -27.75
CA GLU A 549 18.31 -11.40 -27.11
C GLU A 549 17.32 -10.43 -26.48
N LEU A 550 16.12 -10.32 -27.03
CA LEU A 550 15.01 -9.53 -26.50
C LEU A 550 13.77 -10.40 -26.20
N ILE A 551 12.88 -9.90 -25.35
CA ILE A 551 11.59 -10.52 -25.05
C ILE A 551 10.73 -10.51 -26.34
N PRO A 552 9.98 -11.59 -26.64
CA PRO A 552 9.07 -11.60 -27.79
C PRO A 552 8.09 -10.42 -27.77
N ARG A 553 7.86 -9.78 -28.92
CA ARG A 553 6.90 -8.66 -29.02
C ARG A 553 5.46 -9.13 -28.86
N LEU A 554 4.60 -8.27 -28.33
CA LEU A 554 3.17 -8.54 -28.18
C LEU A 554 2.56 -8.98 -29.52
N GLY A 555 1.73 -10.02 -29.48
CA GLY A 555 1.17 -10.68 -30.66
C GLY A 555 1.95 -11.93 -31.13
N ALA A 556 3.18 -12.15 -30.68
CA ALA A 556 3.91 -13.40 -30.92
C ALA A 556 3.21 -14.60 -30.25
N GLU A 557 3.40 -15.81 -30.81
CA GLU A 557 2.83 -17.06 -30.26
C GLU A 557 3.18 -17.29 -28.78
N PHE A 558 4.34 -16.82 -28.33
CA PHE A 558 4.74 -16.81 -26.93
C PHE A 558 3.65 -16.26 -26.00
N TRP A 559 3.04 -15.11 -26.34
CA TRP A 559 2.02 -14.48 -25.51
C TRP A 559 0.70 -15.26 -25.53
N LYS A 560 0.35 -15.87 -26.66
CA LYS A 560 -0.83 -16.75 -26.75
C LYS A 560 -0.70 -17.98 -25.86
N VAL A 561 0.51 -18.51 -25.67
CA VAL A 561 0.78 -19.68 -24.83
C VAL A 561 0.86 -19.29 -23.35
N TYR A 562 1.62 -18.25 -23.00
CA TYR A 562 1.97 -17.95 -21.59
C TYR A 562 1.27 -16.73 -21.00
N GLY A 563 0.85 -15.78 -21.83
CA GLY A 563 0.17 -14.56 -21.40
C GLY A 563 -1.21 -14.84 -20.82
N ASN A 564 -1.56 -14.07 -19.79
CA ASN A 564 -2.85 -14.08 -19.09
C ASN A 564 -3.26 -15.45 -18.54
N LYS A 565 -2.26 -16.31 -18.23
CA LYS A 565 -2.45 -17.62 -17.60
C LYS A 565 -1.66 -17.71 -16.31
N LEU A 566 -2.37 -17.84 -15.20
CA LEU A 566 -1.78 -17.90 -13.86
C LEU A 566 -1.83 -19.33 -13.34
N ARG A 567 -0.74 -19.82 -12.74
CA ARG A 567 -0.69 -21.15 -12.14
C ARG A 567 -1.51 -21.15 -10.86
N VAL A 568 -2.39 -22.15 -10.68
CA VAL A 568 -3.20 -22.29 -9.46
C VAL A 568 -3.12 -23.72 -8.94
N PHE A 569 -2.30 -23.93 -7.92
CA PHE A 569 -2.13 -25.25 -7.30
C PHE A 569 -3.38 -25.71 -6.54
N GLY A 570 -3.57 -27.02 -6.47
CA GLY A 570 -4.66 -27.64 -5.72
C GLY A 570 -6.03 -27.56 -6.39
N THR A 571 -6.12 -27.04 -7.62
CA THR A 571 -7.38 -26.95 -8.39
C THR A 571 -7.46 -27.99 -9.51
N LEU A 572 -8.69 -28.30 -9.95
CA LEU A 572 -8.94 -29.17 -11.10
C LEU A 572 -8.40 -28.56 -12.39
N GLU A 573 -8.57 -27.25 -12.53
CA GLU A 573 -8.21 -26.45 -13.69
C GLU A 573 -6.69 -26.22 -13.78
N ARG A 574 -5.99 -26.19 -12.62
CA ARG A 574 -4.54 -25.94 -12.45
C ARG A 574 -4.05 -24.57 -12.94
N VAL A 575 -4.87 -23.86 -13.70
CA VAL A 575 -4.56 -22.60 -14.37
C VAL A 575 -5.80 -21.71 -14.31
N CYS A 576 -5.61 -20.44 -13.97
CA CYS A 576 -6.61 -19.40 -14.12
C CYS A 576 -6.31 -18.61 -15.41
N VAL A 577 -7.26 -18.58 -16.34
CA VAL A 577 -7.15 -17.82 -17.60
C VAL A 577 -7.87 -16.49 -17.42
N MET A 578 -7.13 -15.38 -17.49
CA MET A 578 -7.65 -14.04 -17.18
C MET A 578 -8.35 -13.39 -18.38
N GLY A 579 -7.96 -13.75 -19.60
CA GLY A 579 -8.42 -13.16 -20.85
C GLY A 579 -7.50 -13.54 -22.01
N ALA A 580 -7.83 -13.08 -23.23
CA ALA A 580 -6.90 -13.18 -24.35
C ALA A 580 -5.74 -12.19 -24.15
N SER A 581 -4.53 -12.57 -24.56
CA SER A 581 -3.33 -11.73 -24.52
C SER A 581 -3.24 -10.76 -25.70
#